data_AF-K1SEI9-F1
#
_entry.id   AF-K1SEI9-F1
#
_cell.length_a   1.000
_cell.length_b   1.000
_cell.length_c   1.000
_cell.angle_alpha   90.00
_cell.angle_beta   90.00
_cell.angle_gamma   90.00
#
_symmetry.space_group_name_H-M   'P 1'
#
loop_
_entity.id
_entity.type
_entity.pdbx_description
1 polymer ?
#
loop_
_entity_poly.entity_id
_entity_poly.type
_entity_poly.pdbx_seq_one_letter_code
_entity_poly.pdbx_strand_id
1 'polypeptide(L)'
;MPLTNNVMIVRHKLLTNLIKLWKDNQLVERIDRLPIELSPRTSRVLGRCCVHKERAVWKYKSFPLMGFDMSDETDELTPLSEYARKALERKGQQQKDNILCVIDEACSSCV
;
A
#
# COMPACT_ATOMS: atom_id res chain seq x y z
N MET A 1 4.68 -18.08 -22.70
CA MET A 1 4.08 -18.20 -21.36
C MET A 1 3.78 -16.78 -20.90
N PRO A 2 2.53 -16.39 -20.58
CA PRO A 2 2.30 -15.04 -20.09
C PRO A 2 3.07 -14.92 -18.78
N LEU A 3 4.07 -14.05 -18.76
CA LEU A 3 4.85 -13.75 -17.56
C LEU A 3 3.84 -13.21 -16.54
N THR A 4 3.41 -14.03 -15.58
CA THR A 4 2.50 -13.61 -14.53
C THR A 4 3.21 -12.51 -13.76
N ASN A 5 2.88 -11.26 -14.08
CA ASN A 5 3.52 -10.11 -13.47
C ASN A 5 3.04 -10.03 -12.02
N ASN A 6 3.84 -10.56 -11.10
CA ASN A 6 3.56 -10.55 -9.66
C ASN A 6 3.22 -9.13 -9.16
N VAL A 7 3.79 -8.09 -9.77
CA VAL A 7 3.47 -6.69 -9.47
C VAL A 7 1.99 -6.37 -9.75
N MET A 8 1.47 -6.82 -10.89
CA MET A 8 0.06 -6.61 -11.25
C MET A 8 -0.89 -7.39 -10.36
N ILE A 9 -0.54 -8.63 -9.98
CA ILE A 9 -1.34 -9.45 -9.06
C ILE A 9 -1.43 -8.77 -7.68
N VAL A 10 -0.28 -8.36 -7.14
CA VAL A 10 -0.18 -7.64 -5.86
C VAL A 10 -0.98 -6.33 -5.90
N ARG A 11 -0.84 -5.55 -6.97
CA ARG A 11 -1.56 -4.28 -7.14
C ARG A 11 -3.08 -4.48 -7.20
N HIS A 12 -3.56 -5.43 -8.01
CA HIS A 12 -5.00 -5.72 -8.10
C HIS A 12 -5.57 -6.20 -6.77
N LYS A 13 -4.84 -7.09 -6.07
CA LYS A 13 -5.24 -7.57 -4.75
C LYS A 13 -5.37 -6.42 -3.76
N LEU A 14 -4.37 -5.53 -3.69
CA LEU A 14 -4.39 -4.39 -2.77
C LEU A 14 -5.54 -3.43 -3.10
N LEU A 15 -5.66 -3.04 -4.38
CA LEU A 15 -6.72 -2.14 -4.83
C LEU A 15 -8.12 -2.70 -4.54
N THR A 16 -8.34 -3.99 -4.78
CA THR A 16 -9.62 -4.65 -4.49
C THR A 16 -9.97 -4.58 -3.01
N ASN A 17 -8.99 -4.78 -2.11
CA ASN A 17 -9.24 -4.69 -0.67
C ASN A 17 -9.50 -3.24 -0.23
N LEU A 18 -8.76 -2.26 -0.76
CA LEU A 18 -9.00 -0.84 -0.45
C LEU A 18 -10.39 -0.40 -0.91
N ILE A 19 -10.82 -0.80 -2.11
CA ILE A 19 -12.16 -0.49 -2.63
C ILE A 19 -13.26 -1.11 -1.74
N LYS A 20 -13.07 -2.35 -1.28
CA LYS A 20 -14.03 -2.99 -0.35
C LYS A 20 -14.14 -2.21 0.96
N LEU A 21 -13.01 -1.88 1.59
CA LEU A 21 -12.99 -1.10 2.83
C LEU A 21 -13.63 0.28 2.64
N TRP A 22 -13.38 0.94 1.50
CA TRP A 22 -13.99 2.22 1.17
C TRP A 22 -15.51 2.09 0.97
N LYS A 23 -15.96 1.08 0.21
CA LYS A 23 -17.38 0.81 -0.02
C LYS A 23 -18.15 0.57 1.28
N ASP A 24 -17.52 -0.12 2.23
CA ASP A 24 -18.11 -0.43 3.53
C ASP A 24 -17.95 0.72 4.56
N ASN A 25 -17.40 1.87 4.15
CA ASN A 25 -17.09 3.03 4.99
C ASN A 25 -16.16 2.70 6.19
N GLN A 26 -15.32 1.68 6.03
CA GLN A 26 -14.38 1.17 7.04
C GLN A 26 -12.91 1.47 6.71
N LEU A 27 -12.64 2.25 5.65
CA LEU A 27 -11.28 2.50 5.17
C LEU A 27 -10.36 3.03 6.27
N VAL A 28 -10.75 4.12 6.94
CA VAL A 28 -9.92 4.76 7.97
C VAL A 28 -9.73 3.83 9.18
N GLU A 29 -10.76 3.11 9.59
CA GLU A 29 -10.72 2.25 10.79
C GLU A 29 -9.88 0.98 10.62
N ARG A 30 -9.85 0.42 9.39
CA ARG A 30 -9.29 -0.92 9.15
C ARG A 30 -8.03 -0.95 8.30
N ILE A 31 -7.70 0.11 7.57
CA ILE A 31 -6.55 0.11 6.65
C ILE A 31 -5.21 -0.23 7.34
N ASP A 32 -5.03 0.14 8.61
CA ASP A 32 -3.82 -0.19 9.37
C ASP A 32 -3.66 -1.70 9.64
N ARG A 33 -4.78 -2.44 9.67
CA ARG A 33 -4.77 -3.91 9.83
C ARG A 33 -4.51 -4.64 8.52
N LEU A 34 -4.76 -3.98 7.38
CA LEU A 34 -4.69 -4.61 6.07
C LEU A 34 -3.32 -5.26 5.77
N PRO A 35 -2.15 -4.64 6.04
CA PRO A 35 -0.87 -5.32 5.87
C PRO A 35 -0.73 -6.61 6.69
N ILE A 36 -1.30 -6.65 7.90
CA ILE A 36 -1.25 -7.81 8.79
C ILE A 36 -2.16 -8.92 8.29
N GLU A 37 -3.35 -8.57 7.79
CA GLU A 37 -4.29 -9.52 7.17
C GLU A 37 -3.73 -10.11 5.87
N LEU A 38 -3.00 -9.31 5.08
CA LEU A 38 -2.36 -9.74 3.83
C LEU A 38 -1.10 -10.59 4.04
N SER A 39 -0.35 -10.35 5.12
CA SER A 39 0.84 -11.09 5.52
C SER A 39 0.78 -11.55 6.99
N PRO A 40 -0.05 -12.55 7.32
CA PRO A 40 -0.17 -13.11 8.67
C PRO A 40 1.16 -13.68 9.20
N ARG A 41 1.29 -13.83 10.53
CA ARG A 41 2.52 -14.43 11.10
C ARG A 41 2.77 -15.87 10.65
N THR A 42 1.71 -16.60 10.33
CA THR A 42 1.76 -18.00 9.90
C THR A 42 2.00 -18.15 8.40
N SER A 43 1.95 -17.07 7.60
CA SER A 43 2.15 -17.16 6.16
C SER A 43 3.61 -17.31 5.79
N ARG A 44 3.89 -18.12 4.78
CA ARG A 44 5.21 -18.19 4.15
C ARG A 44 5.48 -16.88 3.41
N VAL A 45 6.58 -16.21 3.77
CA VAL A 45 7.04 -14.98 3.10
C VAL A 45 7.51 -15.36 1.70
N LEU A 46 6.92 -14.76 0.66
CA LEU A 46 7.11 -15.23 -0.73
C LEU A 46 8.30 -14.58 -1.45
N GLY A 47 8.84 -13.48 -0.92
CA GLY A 47 9.93 -12.77 -1.60
C GLY A 47 10.65 -11.70 -0.78
N ARG A 48 10.58 -11.76 0.54
CA ARG A 48 11.25 -10.80 1.45
C ARG A 48 11.89 -11.54 2.61
N CYS A 49 12.79 -10.87 3.34
CA CYS A 49 13.52 -11.46 4.46
C CYS A 49 12.64 -11.84 5.65
N CYS A 50 11.50 -11.17 5.85
CA CYS A 50 10.56 -11.46 6.94
C CYS A 50 9.16 -10.89 6.68
N VAL A 51 8.17 -11.35 7.47
CA VAL A 51 6.79 -10.84 7.42
C VAL A 51 6.71 -9.33 7.69
N HIS A 52 7.63 -8.78 8.49
CA HIS A 52 7.64 -7.35 8.80
C HIS A 52 8.00 -6.52 7.55
N LYS A 53 8.99 -6.95 6.77
CA LYS A 53 9.34 -6.26 5.51
C LYS A 53 8.23 -6.42 4.46
N GLU A 54 7.55 -7.56 4.43
CA GLU A 54 6.40 -7.74 3.53
C GLU A 54 5.24 -6.79 3.91
N ARG A 55 4.96 -6.61 5.21
CA ARG A 55 3.97 -5.63 5.70
C ARG A 55 4.36 -4.18 5.36
N ALA A 56 5.64 -3.83 5.50
CA ALA A 56 6.13 -2.51 5.08
C ALA A 56 5.88 -2.29 3.58
N VAL A 57 6.15 -3.30 2.74
CA VAL A 57 5.86 -3.22 1.30
C VAL A 57 4.36 -3.00 1.03
N TRP A 58 3.45 -3.67 1.76
CA TRP A 58 2.01 -3.42 1.63
C TRP A 58 1.63 -2.00 2.05
N LYS A 59 2.20 -1.48 3.14
CA LYS A 59 2.02 -0.08 3.57
C LYS A 59 2.40 0.87 2.45
N TYR A 60 3.64 0.79 1.96
CA TYR A 60 4.15 1.71 0.95
C TYR A 60 3.48 1.55 -0.41
N LYS A 61 3.06 0.35 -0.81
CA LYS A 61 2.26 0.17 -2.03
C LYS A 61 0.86 0.76 -1.93
N SER A 62 0.35 1.03 -0.72
CA SER A 62 -0.96 1.66 -0.53
C SER A 62 -0.91 3.17 -0.77
N PHE A 63 0.23 3.82 -0.58
CA PHE A 63 0.42 5.27 -0.77
C PHE A 63 0.03 5.75 -2.18
N PRO A 64 0.62 5.21 -3.27
CA PRO A 64 0.28 5.66 -4.61
C PRO A 64 -1.17 5.34 -4.99
N LEU A 65 -1.80 4.35 -4.36
CA LEU A 65 -3.23 4.06 -4.56
C LEU A 65 -4.15 5.07 -3.89
N MET A 66 -3.67 5.75 -2.84
CA MET A 66 -4.36 6.88 -2.19
C MET A 66 -3.91 8.26 -2.74
N GLY A 67 -3.03 8.25 -3.74
CA GLY A 67 -2.47 9.46 -4.35
C GLY A 67 -1.44 10.16 -3.47
N PHE A 68 -0.60 9.39 -2.78
CA PHE A 68 0.60 9.85 -2.09
C PHE A 68 1.85 9.25 -2.73
N ASP A 69 3.00 9.86 -2.45
CA ASP A 69 4.33 9.41 -2.82
C ASP A 69 5.20 9.24 -1.56
N MET A 70 6.37 8.61 -1.69
CA MET A 70 7.32 8.43 -0.59
C MET A 70 7.78 9.77 0.01
N SER A 71 7.85 10.82 -0.81
CA SER A 71 8.14 12.19 -0.36
C SER A 71 7.05 12.80 0.55
N ASP A 72 5.84 12.25 0.56
CA ASP A 72 4.76 12.71 1.45
C ASP A 72 4.84 12.06 2.85
N GLU A 73 5.65 11.01 3.02
CA GLU A 73 5.92 10.45 4.35
C GLU A 73 6.95 11.33 5.06
N THR A 74 6.47 12.17 5.97
CA THR A 74 7.36 12.98 6.83
C THR A 74 7.74 12.26 8.12
N ASP A 75 6.96 11.25 8.50
CA ASP A 75 7.13 10.45 9.71
C ASP A 75 6.69 9.01 9.47
N GLU A 76 7.61 8.06 9.71
CA GLU A 76 7.39 6.62 9.52
C GLU A 76 6.33 6.06 10.48
N LEU A 77 6.16 6.68 11.66
CA LEU A 77 5.16 6.29 12.66
C LEU A 77 3.74 6.72 12.31
N THR A 78 3.57 7.58 11.31
CA THR A 78 2.23 8.00 10.87
C THR A 78 1.49 6.78 10.29
N PRO A 79 0.30 6.45 10.82
CA PRO A 79 -0.46 5.27 10.38
C PRO A 79 -1.12 5.49 9.01
N LEU A 80 -1.50 4.41 8.33
CA LEU A 80 -2.20 4.47 7.03
C LEU A 80 -3.57 5.12 7.15
N SER A 81 -4.23 4.99 8.30
CA SER A 81 -5.52 5.63 8.58
C SER A 81 -5.46 7.15 8.43
N GLU A 82 -4.37 7.79 8.85
CA GLU A 82 -4.16 9.24 8.69
C GLU A 82 -4.05 9.64 7.22
N TYR A 83 -3.30 8.87 6.42
CA TYR A 83 -3.22 9.10 4.97
C TYR A 83 -4.57 8.84 4.27
N ALA A 84 -5.30 7.81 4.69
CA ALA A 84 -6.63 7.53 4.17
C ALA A 84 -7.61 8.67 4.46
N ARG A 85 -7.57 9.25 5.67
CA ARG A 85 -8.37 10.43 6.03
C ARG A 85 -8.01 11.63 5.16
N LYS A 86 -6.71 11.94 5.02
CA LYS A 86 -6.23 13.01 4.12
C LYS A 86 -6.68 12.81 2.67
N ALA A 87 -6.71 11.57 2.19
CA ALA A 87 -7.17 11.25 0.84
C ALA A 87 -8.69 11.49 0.68
N LEU A 88 -9.50 11.18 1.69
CA LEU A 88 -10.95 11.43 1.69
C LEU A 88 -11.32 12.91 1.84
N GLU A 89 -10.54 13.65 2.63
CA GLU A 89 -10.75 15.09 2.88
C GLU A 89 -10.22 15.99 1.74
N ARG A 90 -9.49 15.43 0.78
CA ARG A 90 -8.88 16.16 -0.34
C ARG A 90 -9.98 16.81 -1.20
N LYS A 91 -10.15 18.13 -1.08
CA LYS A 91 -11.10 18.92 -1.87
C LYS A 91 -10.46 19.33 -3.21
N GLY A 92 -10.92 18.74 -4.32
CA GLY A 92 -10.57 19.14 -5.69
C GLY A 92 -9.43 18.34 -6.35
N GLN A 93 -9.16 18.65 -7.62
CA GLN A 93 -8.06 18.07 -8.41
C GLN A 93 -6.75 18.81 -8.10
N GLN A 94 -6.17 18.59 -6.93
CA GLN A 94 -4.74 18.86 -6.75
C GLN A 94 -3.97 17.78 -7.50
N GLN A 95 -3.80 17.96 -8.82
CA GLN A 95 -2.90 17.13 -9.61
C GLN A 95 -1.50 17.34 -9.06
N LYS A 96 -0.93 16.29 -8.47
CA LYS A 96 0.47 16.28 -8.08
C LYS A 96 1.30 16.17 -9.36
N ASP A 97 2.35 16.98 -9.49
CA ASP A 97 3.25 16.92 -10.64
C ASP A 97 3.95 15.54 -10.76
N ASN A 98 4.14 14.87 -9.63
CA ASN A 98 4.75 13.54 -9.55
C ASN A 98 3.68 12.44 -9.67
N ILE A 99 3.57 11.85 -10.86
CA ILE A 99 2.65 10.75 -11.17
C ILE A 99 3.27 9.38 -10.82
N LEU A 100 4.60 9.31 -10.79
CA LEU A 100 5.34 8.09 -10.52
C LEU A 100 5.85 8.08 -9.08
N CYS A 101 5.70 6.92 -8.43
CA CYS A 101 6.20 6.68 -7.08
C CYS A 101 7.17 5.49 -7.13
N VAL A 102 8.40 5.70 -6.67
CA VAL A 102 9.42 4.66 -6.53
C VAL A 102 9.45 4.22 -5.07
N ILE A 103 9.34 2.92 -4.83
CA ILE A 103 9.33 2.35 -3.48
C ILE A 103 10.56 1.46 -3.33
N ASP A 104 11.58 1.96 -2.64
CA ASP A 104 12.86 1.28 -2.49
C ASP A 104 12.73 -0.05 -1.71
N GLU A 105 11.87 -0.09 -0.68
CA GLU A 105 11.55 -1.30 0.08
C GLU A 105 10.90 -2.39 -0.79
N ALA A 106 10.25 -1.99 -1.89
CA ALA A 106 9.56 -2.87 -2.81
C ALA A 106 10.43 -3.29 -4.00
N CYS A 107 11.68 -2.84 -4.08
CA CYS A 107 12.57 -3.20 -5.16
C CYS A 107 12.84 -4.72 -5.18
N SER A 108 12.63 -5.33 -6.34
CA SER A 108 12.91 -6.74 -6.61
C SER A 108 14.40 -7.01 -6.89
N SER A 109 15.30 -6.10 -6.51
CA SER A 109 16.73 -6.23 -6.78
C SER A 109 17.43 -7.29 -5.91
N CYS A 110 16.73 -7.88 -4.95
CA CYS A 110 17.18 -9.10 -4.28
C CYS A 110 16.41 -10.27 -4.87
N VAL A 111 16.94 -10.80 -5.98
CA VAL A 111 16.76 -12.20 -6.38
C VAL A 111 17.57 -13.06 -5.43
#